data_AF-W7E032-F1
#
_entry.id   AF-W7E032-F1
#
_cell.length_a   1.000
_cell.length_b   1.000
_cell.length_c   1.000
_cell.angle_alpha   90.00
_cell.angle_beta   90.00
_cell.angle_gamma   90.00
#
_symmetry.space_group_name_H-M   'P 1'
#
loop_
_entity.id
_entity.type
_entity.pdbx_description
1 polymer ?
#
loop_
_entity_poly.entity_id
_entity_poly.type
_entity_poly.pdbx_seq_one_letter_code
_entity_poly.pdbx_strand_id
1 'polypeptide(L)'
;MTQKRKKKNTYTQTYVSARHVRNGLELQAEMTKENSSDLESLDQALAFIVALFDDKKVTADRILDGLAYDELWETIGNILRAVIRGESADGDTSGK
;
A
#
# COMPACT_ATOMS: atom_id res chain seq x y z
N MET A 1 15.40 -12.58 -26.89
CA MET A 1 14.35 -12.57 -25.86
C MET A 1 14.10 -11.12 -25.47
N THR A 2 13.01 -10.52 -25.95
CA THR A 2 12.75 -9.09 -25.77
C THR A 2 12.21 -8.85 -24.36
N GLN A 3 13.03 -8.28 -23.50
CA GLN A 3 12.67 -7.89 -22.14
C GLN A 3 11.62 -6.76 -22.23
N LYS A 4 10.33 -7.11 -22.11
CA LYS A 4 9.24 -6.14 -21.93
C LYS A 4 9.54 -5.39 -20.63
N ARG A 5 10.18 -4.22 -20.71
CA ARG A 5 10.28 -3.29 -19.59
C ARG A 5 8.84 -2.90 -19.23
N LYS A 6 8.25 -3.56 -18.23
CA LYS A 6 6.99 -3.11 -17.63
C LYS A 6 7.22 -1.63 -17.28
N LYS A 7 6.42 -0.73 -17.87
CA LYS A 7 6.51 0.70 -17.58
C LYS A 7 6.23 0.88 -16.09
N LYS A 8 7.27 1.17 -15.30
CA LYS A 8 7.14 1.44 -13.86
C LYS A 8 6.45 2.79 -13.71
N ASN A 9 5.16 2.76 -13.42
CA ASN A 9 4.42 3.96 -13.05
C ASN A 9 4.68 4.23 -11.57
N THR A 10 5.31 5.35 -11.27
CA THR A 10 5.53 5.78 -9.88
C THR A 10 4.47 6.82 -9.55
N TYR A 11 3.70 6.57 -8.49
CA TYR A 11 2.73 7.51 -7.95
C TYR A 11 3.27 7.99 -6.61
N THR A 12 3.27 9.31 -6.40
CA THR A 12 3.77 9.92 -5.17
C THR A 12 2.68 10.79 -4.58
N GLN A 13 2.30 10.50 -3.35
CA GLN A 13 1.36 11.32 -2.58
C GLN A 13 2.16 12.22 -1.64
N THR A 14 2.08 13.53 -1.84
CA THR A 14 2.87 14.52 -1.06
C THR A 14 2.22 14.86 0.28
N TYR A 15 0.94 14.54 0.45
CA TYR A 15 0.19 14.84 1.66
C TYR A 15 -0.67 13.64 2.05
N VAL A 16 -0.35 13.05 3.20
CA VAL A 16 -1.13 11.99 3.84
C VAL A 16 -1.85 12.60 5.03
N SER A 17 -3.15 12.80 4.92
CA SER A 17 -3.97 13.37 6.00
C SER A 17 -4.14 12.39 7.17
N ALA A 18 -4.33 12.90 8.39
CA ALA A 18 -4.56 12.10 9.60
C ALA A 18 -5.73 11.10 9.49
N ARG A 19 -6.67 11.35 8.58
CA ARG A 19 -7.75 10.40 8.25
C ARG A 19 -7.21 9.09 7.67
N HIS A 20 -6.17 9.15 6.85
CA HIS A 20 -5.49 7.97 6.32
C HIS A 20 -4.74 7.21 7.40
N VAL A 21 -4.13 7.92 8.36
CA VAL A 21 -3.52 7.28 9.55
C VAL A 21 -4.56 6.47 10.33
N ARG A 22 -5.74 7.06 10.58
CA ARG A 22 -6.87 6.37 11.22
C ARG A 22 -7.30 5.12 10.43
N ASN A 23 -7.50 5.26 9.11
CA ASN A 23 -7.90 4.14 8.26
C ASN A 23 -6.83 3.03 8.23
N GLY A 24 -5.54 3.38 8.26
CA GLY A 24 -4.45 2.42 8.32
C GLY A 24 -4.44 1.65 9.65
N LEU A 25 -4.69 2.32 10.77
CA LEU A 25 -4.83 1.67 12.07
C LEU A 25 -6.04 0.71 12.13
N GLU A 26 -7.17 1.10 11.53
CA GLU A 26 -8.35 0.22 11.40
C GLU A 26 -8.03 -1.03 10.58
N LEU A 27 -7.36 -0.85 9.42
CA LEU A 27 -6.94 -1.97 8.58
C LEU A 27 -5.97 -2.90 9.33
N GLN A 28 -4.99 -2.34 10.05
CA GLN A 28 -4.07 -3.14 10.85
C GLN A 28 -4.80 -3.99 11.89
N ALA A 29 -5.75 -3.39 12.61
CA ALA A 29 -6.55 -4.10 13.59
C ALA A 29 -7.37 -5.24 12.95
N GLU A 30 -7.95 -5.00 11.77
CA GLU A 30 -8.72 -6.00 11.04
C GLU A 30 -7.84 -7.15 10.52
N MET A 31 -6.66 -6.86 9.98
CA MET A 31 -5.69 -7.87 9.55
C MET A 31 -5.17 -8.73 10.71
N THR A 32 -5.08 -8.18 11.92
CA THR A 32 -4.66 -8.94 13.12
C THR A 32 -5.76 -9.77 13.76
N LYS A 33 -6.99 -9.66 13.26
CA LYS A 33 -8.14 -10.38 13.82
C LYS A 33 -8.06 -11.85 13.41
N GLU A 34 -8.16 -12.74 14.38
CA GLU A 34 -7.97 -14.20 14.23
C GLU A 34 -8.91 -14.88 13.21
N ASN A 35 -10.00 -14.21 12.81
CA ASN A 35 -11.01 -14.74 11.88
C ASN A 35 -11.12 -13.93 10.58
N SER A 36 -10.17 -13.03 10.30
CA SER A 36 -10.20 -12.27 9.05
C SER A 36 -9.80 -13.17 7.88
N SER A 37 -10.64 -13.22 6.85
CA SER A 37 -10.30 -13.93 5.62
C SER A 37 -9.16 -13.21 4.89
N ASP A 38 -8.21 -13.94 4.33
CA ASP A 38 -7.12 -13.37 3.54
C ASP A 38 -7.64 -12.52 2.37
N LEU A 39 -8.75 -12.94 1.77
CA LEU A 39 -9.41 -12.21 0.69
C LEU A 39 -10.03 -10.89 1.16
N GLU A 40 -10.70 -10.87 2.31
CA GLU A 40 -11.21 -9.63 2.91
C GLU A 40 -10.06 -8.68 3.27
N SER A 41 -9.02 -9.20 3.91
CA SER A 41 -7.84 -8.43 4.29
C SER A 41 -7.17 -7.79 3.08
N LEU A 42 -7.10 -8.52 1.97
CA LEU A 42 -6.57 -8.01 0.71
C LEU A 42 -7.48 -6.94 0.10
N ASP A 43 -8.79 -7.17 0.04
CA ASP A 43 -9.74 -6.21 -0.54
C ASP A 43 -9.72 -4.88 0.22
N GLN A 44 -9.68 -4.94 1.56
CA GLN A 44 -9.57 -3.77 2.40
C GLN A 44 -8.22 -3.06 2.28
N ALA A 45 -7.13 -3.82 2.12
CA ALA A 45 -5.82 -3.24 1.84
C ALA A 45 -5.80 -2.46 0.53
N LEU A 46 -6.38 -3.04 -0.52
CA LEU A 46 -6.50 -2.39 -1.82
C LEU A 46 -7.37 -1.14 -1.73
N ALA A 47 -8.51 -1.21 -1.04
CA ALA A 47 -9.37 -0.06 -0.80
C ALA A 47 -8.65 1.06 -0.03
N PHE A 48 -7.85 0.70 0.99
CA PHE A 48 -7.02 1.65 1.73
C PHE A 48 -5.99 2.34 0.84
N ILE A 49 -5.26 1.58 0.01
CA ILE A 49 -4.26 2.14 -0.91
C ILE A 49 -4.95 3.04 -1.95
N VAL A 50 -6.06 2.61 -2.54
CA VAL A 50 -6.82 3.42 -3.49
C VAL A 50 -7.34 4.71 -2.84
N ALA A 51 -7.77 4.65 -1.58
CA ALA A 51 -8.19 5.85 -0.84
C ALA A 51 -7.01 6.78 -0.50
N LEU A 52 -5.82 6.20 -0.22
CA LEU A 52 -4.60 6.94 0.08
C LEU A 52 -4.11 7.77 -1.10
N PHE A 53 -4.18 7.20 -2.30
CA PHE A 53 -3.79 7.87 -3.53
C PHE A 53 -4.99 8.63 -4.10
N ASP A 54 -4.95 9.97 -4.04
CA ASP A 54 -5.95 10.85 -4.68
C ASP A 54 -5.76 10.90 -6.21
N ASP A 55 -5.39 9.80 -6.84
CA ASP A 55 -5.18 9.69 -8.28
C ASP A 55 -6.09 8.60 -8.85
N LYS A 56 -6.97 8.98 -9.78
CA LYS A 56 -7.92 8.06 -10.43
C LYS A 56 -7.25 6.92 -11.20
N LYS A 57 -5.95 6.99 -11.45
CA LYS A 57 -5.18 5.93 -12.12
C LYS A 57 -4.72 4.84 -11.15
N VAL A 58 -4.77 5.08 -9.85
CA VAL A 58 -4.51 4.09 -8.82
C VAL A 58 -5.84 3.40 -8.49
N THR A 59 -5.96 2.15 -8.92
CA THR A 59 -7.18 1.34 -8.75
C THR A 59 -6.74 -0.04 -8.29
N ALA A 60 -7.60 -0.76 -7.58
CA ALA A 60 -7.33 -2.12 -7.12
C ALA A 60 -6.79 -3.02 -8.25
N ASP A 61 -7.47 -3.05 -9.41
CA ASP A 61 -7.02 -3.78 -10.59
C ASP A 61 -5.62 -3.37 -11.07
N ARG A 62 -5.29 -2.09 -11.03
CA ARG A 62 -3.97 -1.58 -11.45
C ARG A 62 -2.87 -1.97 -10.48
N ILE A 63 -3.18 -2.07 -9.20
CA ILE A 63 -2.27 -2.53 -8.16
C ILE A 63 -2.03 -4.03 -8.35
N LEU A 64 -3.11 -4.81 -8.54
CA LEU A 64 -3.05 -6.26 -8.75
C LEU A 64 -2.36 -6.67 -10.06
N ASP A 65 -2.60 -5.96 -11.16
CA ASP A 65 -1.94 -6.22 -12.46
C ASP A 65 -0.48 -5.72 -12.48
N GLY A 66 -0.21 -4.67 -11.68
CA GLY A 66 1.08 -4.00 -11.61
C GLY A 66 2.11 -4.73 -10.76
N LEU A 67 1.69 -5.38 -9.66
CA LEU A 67 2.56 -6.04 -8.69
C LEU A 67 2.70 -7.55 -8.98
N ALA A 68 3.83 -8.13 -8.60
CA ALA A 68 3.96 -9.58 -8.53
C ALA A 68 3.22 -10.11 -7.30
N TYR A 69 2.77 -11.37 -7.37
CA TYR A 69 2.03 -12.01 -6.26
C TYR A 69 2.81 -12.01 -4.93
N ASP A 70 4.13 -12.16 -5.01
CA ASP A 70 5.04 -12.22 -3.85
C ASP A 70 5.32 -10.82 -3.26
N GLU A 71 5.29 -9.78 -4.11
CA GLU A 71 5.52 -8.39 -3.70
C GLU A 71 4.27 -7.70 -3.15
N LEU A 72 3.08 -8.26 -3.39
CA LEU A 72 1.79 -7.64 -3.07
C LEU A 72 1.66 -7.31 -1.57
N TRP A 73 1.81 -8.34 -0.72
CA TRP A 73 1.68 -8.19 0.73
C TRP A 73 2.79 -7.33 1.33
N GLU A 74 4.02 -7.47 0.82
CA GLU A 74 5.15 -6.64 1.26
C GLU A 74 4.89 -5.17 0.95
N THR A 75 4.44 -4.86 -0.26
CA THR A 75 4.14 -3.50 -0.71
C THR A 75 3.01 -2.88 0.14
N ILE A 76 1.92 -3.63 0.35
CA ILE A 76 0.81 -3.21 1.21
C ILE A 76 1.32 -2.90 2.63
N GLY A 77 2.06 -3.82 3.23
CA GLY A 77 2.58 -3.67 4.59
C GLY A 77 3.58 -2.52 4.72
N ASN A 78 4.34 -2.21 3.67
CA ASN A 78 5.25 -1.07 3.65
C ASN A 78 4.49 0.26 3.58
N ILE A 79 3.47 0.37 2.71
CA ILE A 79 2.60 1.54 2.63
C ILE A 79 1.87 1.76 3.96
N LEU A 80 1.33 0.69 4.55
CA LEU A 80 0.62 0.76 5.82
C LEU A 80 1.51 1.30 6.94
N ARG A 81 2.73 0.76 7.06
CA ARG A 81 3.73 1.25 8.03
C ARG A 81 4.12 2.70 7.76
N ALA A 82 4.31 3.07 6.50
CA ALA A 82 4.65 4.43 6.12
C ALA A 82 3.55 5.42 6.54
N VAL A 83 2.28 5.06 6.35
CA VAL A 83 1.15 5.92 6.71
C VAL A 83 0.97 6.00 8.22
N ILE A 84 1.05 4.88 8.94
CA ILE A 84 0.80 4.86 10.40
C ILE A 84 1.96 5.48 11.17
N ARG A 85 3.20 5.14 10.79
CA ARG A 85 4.42 5.49 11.53
C ARG A 85 5.13 6.72 10.97
N GLY A 86 4.75 7.18 9.78
CA GLY A 86 5.45 8.25 9.08
C GLY A 86 6.82 7.83 8.51
N GLU A 87 7.11 6.53 8.47
CA GLU A 87 8.34 6.01 7.84
C GLU A 87 8.20 6.19 6.32
N SER A 88 8.90 7.17 5.77
CA SER A 88 8.96 7.30 4.31
C SER A 88 9.55 6.01 3.74
N ALA A 89 8.89 5.42 2.73
CA ALA A 89 9.38 4.21 2.05
C ALA A 89 10.71 4.41 1.30
N ASP A 90 11.27 5.62 1.35
CA ASP A 90 12.64 5.94 0.96
C ASP A 90 13.52 5.83 2.22
N GLY A 91 14.16 4.68 2.38
CA GLY A 91 15.12 4.48 3.45
C GLY A 91 16.35 5.35 3.22
N ASP A 92 16.40 6.53 3.85
CA ASP A 92 17.65 7.10 4.32
C ASP A 92 17.86 6.64 5.77
N THR A 93 18.69 5.61 5.92
CA THR A 93 19.31 5.30 7.20
C THR A 93 20.40 6.35 7.42
N SER A 94 20.09 7.45 8.11
CA SER A 94 21.16 8.30 8.65
C SER A 94 20.74 9.07 9.90
N GLY A 95 21.36 8.69 11.03
CA GLY A 95 21.67 9.62 12.12
C GLY A 95 20.87 9.43 13.42
N LYS A 96 21.37 8.62 14.35
CA LYS A 96 22.37 9.10 15.32
C LYS A 96 23.03 7.94 16.08
#